data_AF-A0A9E4L6B4-F1
#
_entry.id   AF-A0A9E4L6B4-F1
#
_cell.length_a   1.000
_cell.length_b   1.000
_cell.length_c   1.000
_cell.angle_alpha   90.00
_cell.angle_beta   90.00
_cell.angle_gamma   90.00
#
_symmetry.space_group_name_H-M   'P 1'
#
loop_
_entity.id
_entity.type
_entity.pdbx_description
1 polymer ?
#
loop_
_entity_poly.entity_id
_entity_poly.type
_entity_poly.pdbx_seq_one_letter_code
_entity_poly.pdbx_strand_id
1 'polypeptide(L)'
;MATLITSDCINCGACEPECPNTAIYQGGVDWELGDATSPAISEDIFYIVPQKCTECVGFYEQEACAAVCPVDCCIPDPDIPETEDVLIARAKELHPDQSFEGDFPSRFKVGGEEAPAEPAESAEAPAPQANGAAEPAPVAAPAPAAPATVAPKPVAVPVPKRELRERLFPGELAESYEAALSRIAPARANIGLGSVVALLQPLLGALPASTKNSLEEALDDPRYFSAASSTGMNVLLNMVLYPVVCLAAYSAMGGELFSQQANASIFIGLLIASGETVVRLREALFQGVSSDEARFRGAPYGLALAPLTAPFLGMRAKRSQEQGAIPVEGYYSGEFDEKTERSRRYGEAYSVETENNAYLLRLELPRRVPVSARKRELGIGDEMPDYEYELSLQEDHFLVKGSLTDPEIRQLAAISPAFPPDFTKRITFDRPVSSFKHRYRDKTLEVILFQR
;
A
#
# COMPACT_ATOMS: atom_id res chain seq x y z
N MET A 1 -4.76 -3.31 35.47
CA MET A 1 -3.54 -2.83 34.86
C MET A 1 -4.02 -2.67 33.45
N ALA A 2 -4.18 -1.42 33.02
CA ALA A 2 -4.37 -1.16 31.61
C ALA A 2 -3.00 -0.73 31.10
N THR A 3 -2.49 -1.34 30.04
CA THR A 3 -1.29 -0.81 29.38
C THR A 3 -1.55 0.64 28.94
N LEU A 4 -0.62 1.56 29.18
CA LEU A 4 -0.63 2.93 28.68
C LEU A 4 0.46 3.13 27.63
N ILE A 5 0.32 4.17 26.80
CA ILE A 5 1.35 4.62 25.87
C ILE A 5 1.99 5.90 26.42
N THR A 6 3.30 5.88 26.61
CA THR A 6 4.04 7.05 27.13
C THR A 6 4.30 8.10 26.05
N SER A 7 4.78 9.28 26.47
CA SER A 7 5.21 10.37 25.60
C SER A 7 6.33 10.01 24.61
N ASP A 8 6.98 8.86 24.80
CA ASP A 8 8.02 8.36 23.90
C ASP A 8 7.45 7.79 22.59
N CYS A 9 6.12 7.72 22.47
CA CYS A 9 5.45 7.26 21.27
C CYS A 9 5.84 8.08 20.02
N ILE A 10 6.21 7.34 18.98
CA ILE A 10 6.65 7.87 17.68
C ILE A 10 5.57 7.80 16.59
N ASN A 11 4.32 7.54 16.97
CA ASN A 11 3.17 7.43 16.06
C ASN A 11 3.39 6.46 14.88
N CYS A 12 4.09 5.33 15.11
CA CYS A 12 4.37 4.34 14.07
C CYS A 12 3.15 3.50 13.65
N GLY A 13 2.13 3.41 14.51
CA GLY A 13 0.89 2.65 14.29
C GLY A 13 1.06 1.12 14.31
N ALA A 14 2.21 0.59 14.71
CA ALA A 14 2.47 -0.86 14.71
C ALA A 14 1.61 -1.61 15.73
N CYS A 15 1.26 -0.98 16.86
CA CYS A 15 0.54 -1.60 17.96
C CYS A 15 -0.99 -1.69 17.74
N GLU A 16 -1.57 -0.80 16.94
CA GLU A 16 -3.01 -0.74 16.67
C GLU A 16 -3.60 -2.05 16.10
N PRO A 17 -3.06 -2.65 15.02
CA PRO A 17 -3.62 -3.87 14.45
C PRO A 17 -3.42 -5.11 15.32
N GLU A 18 -2.48 -5.07 16.26
CA GLU A 18 -2.15 -6.21 17.14
C GLU A 18 -3.10 -6.31 18.33
N CYS A 19 -3.88 -5.26 18.63
CA CYS A 19 -4.76 -5.24 19.79
C CYS A 19 -6.03 -6.09 19.54
N PRO A 20 -6.27 -7.18 20.31
CA PRO A 20 -7.42 -8.05 20.10
C PRO A 20 -8.77 -7.38 20.42
N ASN A 21 -8.76 -6.30 21.21
CA ASN A 21 -9.96 -5.60 21.68
C ASN A 21 -10.18 -4.25 20.99
N THR A 22 -9.30 -3.87 20.05
CA THR A 22 -9.31 -2.54 19.43
C THR A 22 -9.34 -1.44 20.51
N ALA A 23 -8.45 -1.55 21.50
CA ALA A 23 -8.33 -0.64 22.62
C ALA A 23 -7.37 0.53 22.35
N ILE A 24 -6.61 0.46 21.25
CA ILE A 24 -5.57 1.44 20.91
C ILE A 24 -6.13 2.38 19.86
N TYR A 25 -6.05 3.67 20.13
CA TYR A 25 -6.53 4.74 19.26
C TYR A 25 -5.39 5.71 19.01
N GLN A 26 -5.42 6.37 17.86
CA GLN A 26 -4.48 7.45 17.57
C GLN A 26 -4.86 8.72 18.34
N GLY A 27 -3.87 9.56 18.64
CA GLY A 27 -4.11 10.87 19.23
C GLY A 27 -5.12 11.70 18.43
N GLY A 28 -6.05 12.36 19.13
CA GLY A 28 -7.09 13.21 18.56
C GLY A 28 -8.28 12.46 17.96
N VAL A 29 -8.26 11.13 17.94
CA VAL A 29 -9.39 10.30 17.48
C VAL A 29 -10.31 10.01 18.65
N ASP A 30 -11.60 10.27 18.52
CA ASP A 30 -12.62 9.88 19.50
C ASP A 30 -12.76 8.35 19.54
N TRP A 31 -12.96 7.78 20.72
CA TRP A 31 -13.06 6.33 20.91
C TRP A 31 -14.49 5.89 21.22
N GLU A 32 -14.77 4.62 20.93
CA GLU A 32 -16.11 4.06 21.01
C GLU A 32 -16.13 2.80 21.90
N LEU A 33 -17.19 2.69 22.70
CA LEU A 33 -17.50 1.51 23.50
C LEU A 33 -19.01 1.26 23.47
N GLY A 34 -19.42 0.18 22.82
CA GLY A 34 -20.84 -0.05 22.50
C GLY A 34 -21.36 1.05 21.57
N ASP A 35 -22.50 1.65 21.94
CA ASP A 35 -23.12 2.75 21.19
C ASP A 35 -22.65 4.16 21.64
N ALA A 36 -21.66 4.24 22.54
CA ALA A 36 -21.18 5.51 23.10
C ALA A 36 -19.83 5.95 22.51
N THR A 37 -19.76 7.19 22.06
CA THR A 37 -18.53 7.87 21.62
C THR A 37 -18.01 8.79 22.72
N SER A 38 -16.72 8.74 22.98
CA SER A 38 -16.02 9.54 24.00
C SER A 38 -14.84 10.29 23.38
N PRO A 39 -14.50 11.48 23.92
CA PRO A 39 -13.40 12.29 23.38
C PRO A 39 -12.05 11.57 23.52
N ALA A 40 -11.11 11.92 22.64
CA ALA A 40 -9.74 11.42 22.68
C ALA A 40 -9.07 11.64 24.06
N ILE A 41 -8.34 10.62 24.53
CA ILE A 41 -7.60 10.71 25.81
C ILE A 41 -6.29 11.48 25.63
N SER A 42 -5.69 11.39 24.44
CA SER A 42 -4.49 12.11 24.04
C SER A 42 -4.71 12.72 22.67
N GLU A 43 -4.16 13.91 22.43
CA GLU A 43 -4.23 14.61 21.14
C GLU A 43 -2.98 14.35 20.27
N ASP A 44 -1.83 14.07 20.89
CA ASP A 44 -0.52 14.12 20.20
C ASP A 44 0.08 12.74 19.90
N ILE A 45 -0.33 11.71 20.65
CA ILE A 45 0.24 10.36 20.59
C ILE A 45 -0.87 9.31 20.60
N PHE A 46 -0.57 8.10 20.11
CA PHE A 46 -1.45 6.96 20.34
C PHE A 46 -1.73 6.81 21.84
N TYR A 47 -2.96 6.41 22.16
CA TYR A 47 -3.40 6.17 23.52
C TYR A 47 -4.17 4.85 23.59
N ILE A 48 -4.20 4.27 24.78
CA ILE A 48 -4.94 3.04 25.05
C ILE A 48 -6.13 3.39 25.93
N VAL A 49 -7.32 2.94 25.54
CA VAL A 49 -8.55 3.09 26.31
C VAL A 49 -8.55 2.06 27.45
N PRO A 50 -8.45 2.48 28.72
CA PRO A 50 -8.34 1.54 29.83
C PRO A 50 -9.51 0.57 29.94
N GLN A 51 -10.72 1.02 29.57
CA GLN A 51 -11.95 0.24 29.63
C GLN A 51 -11.98 -0.92 28.61
N LYS A 52 -11.15 -0.86 27.56
CA LYS A 52 -11.06 -1.89 26.52
C LYS A 52 -9.79 -2.75 26.64
N CYS A 53 -8.78 -2.25 27.35
CA CYS A 53 -7.52 -2.96 27.53
C CYS A 53 -7.70 -4.13 28.50
N THR A 54 -7.32 -5.35 28.07
CA THR A 54 -7.30 -6.55 28.93
C THR A 54 -5.89 -7.07 29.17
N GLU A 55 -4.86 -6.28 28.83
CA GLU A 55 -3.45 -6.71 28.83
C GLU A 55 -3.21 -8.01 28.05
N CYS A 56 -4.03 -8.24 27.02
CA CYS A 56 -4.06 -9.46 26.23
C CYS A 56 -4.40 -10.75 27.02
N VAL A 57 -4.80 -10.67 28.29
CA VAL A 57 -5.28 -11.83 29.06
C VAL A 57 -6.47 -12.47 28.34
N GLY A 58 -6.38 -13.78 28.12
CA GLY A 58 -7.34 -14.54 27.32
C GLY A 58 -6.92 -14.77 25.86
N PHE A 59 -5.94 -14.02 25.35
CA PHE A 59 -5.51 -14.05 23.95
C PHE A 59 -4.04 -14.42 23.79
N TYR A 60 -3.16 -13.76 24.55
CA TYR A 60 -1.71 -13.91 24.47
C TYR A 60 -1.08 -13.99 25.87
N GLU A 61 0.13 -14.54 25.95
CA GLU A 61 0.90 -14.62 27.21
C GLU A 61 1.53 -13.28 27.61
N GLN A 62 1.65 -12.32 26.70
CA GLN A 62 2.19 -10.98 26.94
C GLN A 62 1.45 -9.97 26.07
N GLU A 63 1.58 -8.68 26.41
CA GLU A 63 0.96 -7.59 25.69
C GLU A 63 1.50 -7.51 24.25
N ALA A 64 0.67 -7.87 23.26
CA ALA A 64 1.06 -7.88 21.85
C ALA A 64 1.52 -6.49 21.38
N CYS A 65 0.89 -5.42 21.89
CA CYS A 65 1.30 -4.05 21.60
C CYS A 65 2.71 -3.73 22.10
N ALA A 66 3.12 -4.25 23.26
CA ALA A 66 4.47 -4.07 23.79
C ALA A 66 5.48 -4.88 22.98
N ALA A 67 5.14 -6.10 22.56
CA ALA A 67 6.01 -6.95 21.75
C ALA A 67 6.37 -6.35 20.38
N VAL A 68 5.48 -5.55 19.79
CA VAL A 68 5.71 -4.88 18.50
C VAL A 68 6.13 -3.41 18.63
N CYS A 69 6.08 -2.85 19.85
CA CYS A 69 6.41 -1.45 20.06
C CYS A 69 7.92 -1.25 19.88
N PRO A 70 8.37 -0.48 18.89
CA PRO A 70 9.80 -0.43 18.59
C PRO A 70 10.56 0.51 19.55
N VAL A 71 9.84 1.29 20.35
CA VAL A 71 10.39 2.23 21.37
C VAL A 71 10.00 1.84 22.79
N ASP A 72 9.43 0.65 22.98
CA ASP A 72 9.01 0.12 24.29
C ASP A 72 8.15 1.08 25.14
N CYS A 73 7.34 1.92 24.46
CA CYS A 73 6.51 2.94 25.12
C CYS A 73 5.13 2.42 25.56
N CYS A 74 4.81 1.15 25.29
CA CYS A 74 3.58 0.48 25.75
C CYS A 74 3.86 -0.25 27.06
N ILE A 75 3.61 0.42 28.19
CA ILE A 75 3.95 -0.10 29.52
C ILE A 75 2.70 -0.29 30.37
N PRO A 76 2.67 -1.25 31.31
CA PRO A 76 1.57 -1.36 32.28
C PRO A 76 1.41 -0.05 33.07
N ASP A 77 0.18 0.48 33.15
CA ASP A 77 -0.12 1.70 33.90
C ASP A 77 0.02 1.45 35.42
N PRO A 78 0.95 2.14 36.11
CA PRO A 78 1.11 2.01 37.56
C PRO A 78 -0.08 2.58 38.35
N ASP A 79 -0.86 3.49 37.77
CA ASP A 79 -1.97 4.18 38.45
C ASP A 79 -3.28 3.38 38.39
N ILE A 80 -3.38 2.36 37.52
CA ILE A 80 -4.59 1.52 37.34
C ILE A 80 -4.27 0.02 37.50
N PRO A 81 -3.84 -0.49 38.67
CA PRO A 81 -3.62 -1.91 38.87
C PRO A 81 -4.93 -2.72 38.88
N GLU A 82 -4.97 -3.86 38.18
CA GLU A 82 -6.13 -4.77 38.09
C GLU A 82 -5.61 -6.20 38.01
N THR A 83 -6.41 -7.14 38.49
CA THR A 83 -6.06 -8.55 38.60
C THR A 83 -6.44 -9.34 37.34
N GLU A 84 -5.86 -10.53 37.17
CA GLU A 84 -6.18 -11.45 36.08
C GLU A 84 -7.70 -11.72 35.95
N ASP A 85 -8.39 -11.89 37.08
CA ASP A 85 -9.85 -12.11 37.13
C ASP A 85 -10.65 -10.94 36.55
N VAL A 86 -10.22 -9.70 36.79
CA VAL A 86 -10.88 -8.50 36.25
C VAL A 86 -10.66 -8.41 34.73
N LEU A 87 -9.44 -8.70 34.28
CA LEU A 87 -9.06 -8.61 32.88
C LEU A 87 -9.77 -9.68 32.04
N ILE A 88 -9.87 -10.92 32.54
CA ILE A 88 -10.60 -11.99 31.84
C ILE A 88 -12.11 -11.78 31.85
N ALA A 89 -12.66 -11.16 32.92
CA ALA A 89 -14.07 -10.78 32.95
C ALA A 89 -14.40 -9.73 31.88
N ARG A 90 -13.55 -8.71 31.73
CA ARG A 90 -13.65 -7.70 30.66
C ARG A 90 -13.52 -8.34 29.26
N ALA A 91 -12.60 -9.28 29.08
CA ALA A 91 -12.45 -10.00 27.80
C ALA A 91 -13.73 -10.75 27.41
N LYS A 92 -14.37 -11.43 28.38
CA LYS A 92 -15.66 -12.11 28.19
C LYS A 92 -16.80 -11.16 27.82
N GLU A 93 -16.81 -9.96 28.38
CA GLU A 93 -17.81 -8.93 28.06
C GLU A 93 -17.62 -8.36 26.65
N LEU A 94 -16.38 -8.10 26.25
CA LEU A 94 -16.04 -7.56 24.93
C LEU A 94 -16.22 -8.57 23.80
N HIS A 95 -16.04 -9.87 24.08
CA HIS A 95 -16.10 -10.94 23.09
C HIS A 95 -17.05 -12.07 23.53
N PRO A 96 -18.38 -11.83 23.53
CA PRO A 96 -19.37 -12.80 24.00
C PRO A 96 -19.42 -14.08 23.15
N ASP A 97 -18.96 -14.01 21.90
CA ASP A 97 -18.91 -15.14 20.97
C ASP A 97 -17.65 -16.03 21.16
N GLN A 98 -16.69 -15.61 22.01
CA GLN A 98 -15.47 -16.38 22.27
C GLN A 98 -15.54 -17.10 23.62
N SER A 99 -15.18 -18.39 23.61
CA SER A 99 -15.16 -19.20 24.83
C SER A 99 -13.81 -19.08 25.53
N PHE A 100 -13.80 -18.41 26.69
CA PHE A 100 -12.63 -18.30 27.57
C PHE A 100 -12.69 -19.30 28.76
N GLU A 101 -13.17 -20.51 28.51
CA GLU A 101 -13.30 -21.57 29.54
C GLU A 101 -11.99 -22.37 29.67
N GLY A 102 -11.51 -22.56 30.91
CA GLY A 102 -10.34 -23.39 31.21
C GLY A 102 -9.03 -22.62 31.42
N ASP A 103 -7.93 -23.19 30.92
CA ASP A 103 -6.59 -22.61 30.99
C ASP A 103 -6.36 -21.65 29.81
N PHE A 104 -6.39 -20.36 30.09
CA PHE A 104 -6.19 -19.30 29.09
C PHE A 104 -4.79 -18.66 29.22
N PRO A 105 -4.22 -18.16 28.09
CA PRO A 105 -2.97 -17.42 28.09
C PRO A 105 -3.06 -16.15 28.93
N SER A 106 -2.01 -15.90 29.72
CA SER A 106 -1.96 -14.78 30.64
C SER A 106 -0.53 -14.47 31.05
N ARG A 107 -0.18 -13.19 31.10
CA ARG A 107 1.12 -12.71 31.55
C ARG A 107 1.40 -12.99 33.03
N PHE A 108 0.37 -13.31 33.80
CA PHE A 108 0.48 -13.68 35.21
C PHE A 108 0.95 -15.14 35.40
N LYS A 109 1.04 -15.96 34.33
CA LYS A 109 1.27 -17.42 34.41
C LYS A 109 2.66 -17.92 34.01
N VAL A 110 3.68 -17.07 33.90
CA VAL A 110 5.01 -17.52 33.42
C VAL A 110 5.84 -18.20 34.52
N GLY A 111 5.85 -19.54 34.51
CA GLY A 111 6.92 -20.36 35.10
C GLY A 111 6.74 -20.76 36.57
N GLY A 112 5.85 -21.71 36.85
CA GLY A 112 6.10 -22.77 37.84
C GLY A 112 6.38 -22.40 39.31
N GLU A 113 6.00 -21.22 39.80
CA GLU A 113 5.88 -20.95 41.24
C GLU A 113 4.60 -20.13 41.48
N GLU A 114 3.59 -20.80 42.06
CA GLU A 114 2.39 -20.17 42.60
C GLU A 114 2.82 -19.11 43.63
N ALA A 115 2.67 -17.84 43.28
CA ALA A 115 2.59 -16.79 44.29
C ALA A 115 1.28 -17.03 45.08
N PRO A 116 1.31 -17.20 46.42
CA PRO A 116 0.12 -17.60 47.15
C PRO A 116 -0.94 -16.51 47.08
N ALA A 117 -2.13 -16.89 46.63
CA ALA A 117 -3.34 -16.14 46.90
C ALA A 117 -3.58 -16.13 48.41
N GLU A 118 -3.36 -14.99 49.06
CA GLU A 118 -3.97 -14.73 50.36
C GLU A 118 -5.38 -14.15 50.13
N PRO A 119 -6.42 -14.73 50.77
CA PRO A 119 -7.80 -14.34 50.55
C PRO A 119 -8.08 -12.96 51.16
N ALA A 120 -8.75 -12.11 50.38
CA ALA A 120 -9.31 -10.85 50.86
C ALA A 120 -10.39 -11.13 51.91
N GLU A 121 -10.04 -10.92 53.18
CA GLU A 121 -11.02 -10.80 54.26
C GLU A 121 -11.57 -9.37 54.26
N SER A 122 -12.89 -9.28 54.21
CA SER A 122 -13.70 -8.06 54.23
C SER A 122 -13.33 -7.14 55.41
N ALA A 123 -12.91 -5.90 55.10
CA ALA A 123 -12.85 -4.83 56.08
C ALA A 123 -13.50 -3.56 55.51
N GLU A 124 -14.62 -3.26 56.15
CA GLU A 124 -15.54 -2.14 56.03
C GLU A 124 -14.81 -0.77 56.09
N ALA A 125 -15.20 0.15 55.20
CA ALA A 125 -14.64 1.50 55.11
C ALA A 125 -15.00 2.35 56.33
N PRO A 126 -14.04 3.07 56.97
CA PRO A 126 -14.38 4.18 57.84
C PRO A 126 -14.44 5.48 57.04
N ALA A 127 -15.57 6.17 57.20
CA ALA A 127 -15.80 7.54 56.76
C ALA A 127 -14.74 8.53 57.29
N PRO A 128 -14.42 9.61 56.55
CA PRO A 128 -13.44 10.60 56.98
C PRO A 128 -13.99 11.49 58.11
N GLN A 129 -13.25 11.55 59.21
CA GLN A 129 -13.52 12.49 60.31
C GLN A 129 -13.10 13.90 59.92
N ALA A 130 -14.06 14.81 60.06
CA ALA A 130 -13.88 16.25 60.03
C ALA A 130 -13.10 16.74 61.26
N ASN A 131 -12.15 17.63 61.04
CA ASN A 131 -11.81 18.68 61.99
C ASN A 131 -11.63 19.98 61.20
N GLY A 132 -12.63 20.84 61.29
CA GLY A 132 -12.62 22.15 60.68
C GLY A 132 -11.88 23.18 61.53
N ALA A 133 -11.34 24.19 60.87
CA ALA A 133 -11.29 25.55 61.40
C ALA A 133 -11.15 26.57 60.25
N ALA A 134 -12.24 27.32 60.07
CA ALA A 134 -12.34 28.71 59.62
C ALA A 134 -11.75 29.12 58.25
N GLU A 135 -12.67 29.25 57.30
CA GLU A 135 -12.59 30.06 56.09
C GLU A 135 -12.47 31.56 56.42
N PRO A 136 -11.67 32.35 55.66
CA PRO A 136 -12.04 33.71 55.34
C PRO A 136 -12.30 33.88 53.83
N ALA A 137 -13.28 34.74 53.55
CA ALA A 137 -13.86 35.10 52.26
C ALA A 137 -12.84 35.67 51.23
N PRO A 138 -13.23 35.80 49.94
CA PRO A 138 -12.33 35.74 48.80
C PRO A 138 -11.61 37.06 48.55
N VAL A 139 -10.31 37.00 48.29
CA VAL A 139 -9.54 38.09 47.70
C VAL A 139 -9.36 37.78 46.22
N ALA A 140 -9.71 38.77 45.40
CA ALA A 140 -9.74 38.72 43.95
C ALA A 140 -8.49 38.09 43.31
N ALA A 141 -8.74 37.28 42.28
CA ALA A 141 -7.72 36.74 41.40
C ALA A 141 -6.81 37.86 40.82
N PRO A 142 -5.49 37.72 40.87
CA PRO A 142 -4.64 38.47 39.94
C PRO A 142 -4.87 37.88 38.54
N ALA A 143 -5.06 38.78 37.58
CA ALA A 143 -5.16 38.47 36.16
C ALA A 143 -3.99 37.56 35.70
N PRO A 144 -4.22 36.68 34.71
CA PRO A 144 -3.18 35.82 34.18
C PRO A 144 -2.00 36.68 33.71
N ALA A 145 -0.81 36.35 34.20
CA ALA A 145 0.42 36.92 33.67
C ALA A 145 0.47 36.62 32.17
N ALA A 146 0.69 37.67 31.37
CA ALA A 146 0.90 37.56 29.94
C ALA A 146 1.98 36.50 29.65
N PRO A 147 1.82 35.70 28.58
CA PRO A 147 2.80 34.68 28.23
C PRO A 147 4.16 35.34 28.05
N ALA A 148 5.16 34.84 28.78
CA ALA A 148 6.54 35.22 28.54
C ALA A 148 6.86 34.88 27.08
N THR A 149 7.11 35.91 26.28
CA THR A 149 7.59 35.79 24.92
C THR A 149 8.94 35.10 24.95
N VAL A 150 8.94 33.79 24.70
CA VAL A 150 10.14 33.06 24.31
C VAL A 150 10.61 33.73 23.02
N ALA A 151 11.76 34.39 23.08
CA ALA A 151 12.36 34.99 21.91
C ALA A 151 12.50 33.92 20.82
N PRO A 152 12.07 34.20 19.57
CA PRO A 152 12.20 33.22 18.50
C PRO A 152 13.68 32.86 18.36
N LYS A 153 13.97 31.57 18.48
CA LYS A 153 15.26 30.99 18.11
C LYS A 153 15.55 31.48 16.68
N PRO A 154 16.74 32.03 16.38
CA PRO A 154 17.03 32.56 15.06
C PRO A 154 16.73 31.47 14.03
N VAL A 155 15.85 31.79 13.08
CA VAL A 155 15.52 30.93 11.94
C VAL A 155 16.83 30.42 11.38
N ALA A 156 17.04 29.10 11.44
CA ALA A 156 18.21 28.47 10.88
C ALA A 156 18.34 28.98 9.45
N VAL A 157 19.46 29.64 9.17
CA VAL A 157 19.80 30.07 7.81
C VAL A 157 19.71 28.81 6.95
N PRO A 158 18.92 28.80 5.85
CA PRO A 158 18.82 27.62 5.03
C PRO A 158 20.22 27.24 4.58
N VAL A 159 20.68 26.08 5.02
CA VAL A 159 21.92 25.49 4.54
C VAL A 159 21.76 25.43 3.01
N PRO A 160 22.64 26.06 2.22
CA PRO A 160 22.51 26.04 0.77
C PRO A 160 22.45 24.58 0.33
N LYS A 161 21.39 24.20 -0.41
CA LYS A 161 21.21 22.86 -0.96
C LYS A 161 22.51 22.48 -1.66
N ARG A 162 23.26 21.56 -1.05
CA ARG A 162 24.49 21.04 -1.63
C ARG A 162 24.05 20.26 -2.86
N GLU A 163 24.25 20.85 -4.04
CA GLU A 163 24.02 20.15 -5.30
C GLU A 163 24.80 18.84 -5.24
N LEU A 164 24.08 17.72 -5.21
CA LEU A 164 24.66 16.39 -5.33
C LEU A 164 25.34 16.34 -6.70
N ARG A 165 26.65 16.62 -6.74
CA ARG A 165 27.49 16.37 -7.92
C ARG A 165 27.23 14.93 -8.35
N GLU A 166 26.88 14.72 -9.61
CA GLU A 166 26.72 13.39 -10.20
C GLU A 166 28.00 12.58 -9.90
N ARG A 167 27.91 11.67 -8.92
CA ARG A 167 29.00 10.80 -8.49
C ARG A 167 29.04 9.65 -9.47
N LEU A 168 30.19 9.37 -10.07
CA LEU A 168 30.37 8.17 -10.88
C LEU A 168 30.63 6.97 -9.97
N PHE A 169 29.89 5.90 -10.18
CA PHE A 169 30.06 4.65 -9.42
C PHE A 169 30.83 3.59 -10.23
N PRO A 170 31.52 2.65 -9.57
CA PRO A 170 32.16 1.53 -10.26
C PRO A 170 31.14 0.70 -11.05
N GLY A 171 31.41 0.45 -12.34
CA GLY A 171 30.50 -0.28 -13.23
C GLY A 171 29.42 0.59 -13.90
N GLU A 172 29.45 1.91 -13.66
CA GLU A 172 28.57 2.86 -14.32
C GLU A 172 29.07 3.22 -15.74
N LEU A 173 28.15 3.33 -16.69
CA LEU A 173 28.43 3.76 -18.05
C LEU A 173 28.80 5.25 -18.11
N ALA A 174 29.79 5.56 -18.95
CA ALA A 174 30.29 6.92 -19.17
C ALA A 174 29.37 7.78 -20.06
N GLU A 175 28.35 7.20 -20.71
CA GLU A 175 27.38 7.94 -21.51
C GLU A 175 26.38 8.74 -20.64
N SER A 176 25.64 9.67 -21.24
CA SER A 176 24.57 10.39 -20.53
C SER A 176 23.39 9.48 -20.24
N TYR A 177 22.60 9.82 -19.23
CA TYR A 177 21.39 9.07 -18.90
C TYR A 177 20.40 9.04 -20.09
N GLU A 178 20.25 10.15 -20.81
CA GLU A 178 19.38 10.25 -21.98
C GLU A 178 19.85 9.35 -23.13
N ALA A 179 21.17 9.23 -23.32
CA ALA A 179 21.74 8.32 -24.31
C ALA A 179 21.48 6.86 -23.91
N ALA A 180 21.70 6.50 -22.64
CA ALA A 180 21.39 5.17 -22.12
C ALA A 180 19.89 4.83 -22.25
N LEU A 181 19.00 5.77 -21.92
CA LEU A 181 17.55 5.59 -22.01
C LEU A 181 17.09 5.36 -23.45
N SER A 182 17.69 6.06 -24.41
CA SER A 182 17.35 5.89 -25.83
C SER A 182 17.65 4.50 -26.39
N ARG A 183 18.57 3.75 -25.76
CA ARG A 183 18.90 2.37 -26.14
C ARG A 183 17.84 1.35 -25.71
N ILE A 184 17.05 1.69 -24.69
CA ILE A 184 16.06 0.78 -24.10
C ILE A 184 14.63 1.20 -24.41
N ALA A 185 14.41 2.48 -24.73
CA ALA A 185 13.12 3.02 -25.09
C ALA A 185 12.47 2.18 -26.21
N PRO A 186 11.18 1.84 -26.09
CA PRO A 186 10.48 1.11 -27.13
C PRO A 186 10.63 1.85 -28.45
N ALA A 187 11.01 1.14 -29.51
CA ALA A 187 10.89 1.67 -30.87
C ALA A 187 9.46 2.20 -31.00
N ARG A 188 9.30 3.52 -31.20
CA ARG A 188 7.98 4.12 -31.41
C ARG A 188 7.25 3.25 -32.40
N ALA A 189 6.10 2.70 -32.00
CA ALA A 189 5.28 1.89 -32.89
C ALA A 189 5.15 2.66 -34.21
N ASN A 190 5.59 2.05 -35.31
CA ASN A 190 5.43 2.64 -36.63
C ASN A 190 3.96 3.02 -36.76
N ILE A 191 3.66 4.32 -36.93
CA ILE A 191 2.29 4.85 -36.97
C ILE A 191 1.42 4.04 -37.96
N GLY A 192 2.02 3.53 -39.04
CA GLY A 192 1.39 2.63 -40.00
C GLY A 192 0.95 1.28 -39.41
N LEU A 193 1.74 0.65 -38.54
CA LEU A 193 1.41 -0.64 -37.93
C LEU A 193 0.27 -0.51 -36.92
N GLY A 194 0.31 0.51 -36.04
CA GLY A 194 -0.77 0.78 -35.08
C GLY A 194 -2.11 1.05 -35.78
N SER A 195 -2.09 1.79 -36.90
CA SER A 195 -3.29 2.05 -37.70
C SER A 195 -3.86 0.79 -38.35
N VAL A 196 -3.00 -0.12 -38.82
CA VAL A 196 -3.44 -1.42 -39.38
C VAL A 196 -4.09 -2.29 -38.31
N VAL A 197 -3.52 -2.34 -37.10
CA VAL A 197 -4.12 -3.10 -35.99
C VAL A 197 -5.45 -2.51 -35.56
N ALA A 198 -5.57 -1.18 -35.52
CA ALA A 198 -6.84 -0.49 -35.24
C ALA A 198 -7.95 -0.88 -36.23
N LEU A 199 -7.64 -0.96 -37.53
CA LEU A 199 -8.59 -1.41 -38.55
C LEU A 199 -8.98 -2.88 -38.42
N LEU A 200 -8.08 -3.72 -37.93
CA LEU A 200 -8.31 -5.16 -37.74
C LEU A 200 -8.97 -5.51 -36.40
N GLN A 201 -9.22 -4.54 -35.51
CA GLN A 201 -9.86 -4.77 -34.20
C GLN A 201 -11.14 -5.62 -34.26
N PRO A 202 -12.08 -5.43 -35.23
CA PRO A 202 -13.27 -6.27 -35.30
C PRO A 202 -12.98 -7.75 -35.52
N LEU A 203 -11.87 -8.11 -36.18
CA LEU A 203 -11.44 -9.49 -36.37
C LEU A 203 -10.60 -9.98 -35.18
N LEU A 204 -9.67 -9.14 -34.70
CA LEU A 204 -8.77 -9.47 -33.59
C LEU A 204 -9.52 -9.64 -32.26
N GLY A 205 -10.70 -9.04 -32.09
CA GLY A 205 -11.52 -9.25 -30.90
C GLY A 205 -11.95 -10.70 -30.69
N ALA A 206 -11.94 -11.53 -31.74
CA ALA A 206 -12.20 -12.96 -31.66
C ALA A 206 -11.11 -13.72 -30.87
N LEU A 207 -9.91 -13.18 -30.73
CA LEU A 207 -8.77 -13.88 -30.15
C LEU A 207 -8.96 -14.23 -28.66
N PRO A 208 -8.22 -15.22 -28.14
CA PRO A 208 -8.20 -15.54 -26.72
C PRO A 208 -7.81 -14.32 -25.86
N ALA A 209 -8.31 -14.27 -24.62
CA ALA A 209 -8.04 -13.17 -23.70
C ALA A 209 -6.53 -12.91 -23.52
N SER A 210 -5.73 -13.95 -23.36
CA SER A 210 -4.27 -13.84 -23.22
C SER A 210 -3.62 -13.17 -24.43
N THR A 211 -4.04 -13.52 -25.64
CA THR A 211 -3.48 -12.96 -26.88
C THR A 211 -3.87 -11.49 -27.07
N LYS A 212 -5.10 -11.13 -26.71
CA LYS A 212 -5.55 -9.73 -26.75
C LYS A 212 -4.80 -8.88 -25.74
N ASN A 213 -4.62 -9.37 -24.52
CA ASN A 213 -3.85 -8.68 -23.49
C ASN A 213 -2.39 -8.48 -23.95
N SER A 214 -1.77 -9.49 -24.56
CA SER A 214 -0.43 -9.35 -25.14
C SER A 214 -0.36 -8.36 -26.30
N LEU A 215 -1.42 -8.20 -27.11
CA LEU A 215 -1.49 -7.21 -28.18
C LEU A 215 -1.67 -5.79 -27.64
N GLU A 216 -2.50 -5.62 -26.61
CA GLU A 216 -2.72 -4.36 -25.91
C GLU A 216 -1.42 -3.88 -25.24
N GLU A 217 -0.73 -4.78 -24.54
CA GLU A 217 0.59 -4.54 -23.95
C GLU A 217 1.66 -4.23 -25.01
N ALA A 218 1.62 -4.91 -26.17
CA ALA A 218 2.59 -4.69 -27.25
C ALA A 218 2.43 -3.32 -27.93
N LEU A 219 1.21 -2.79 -28.00
CA LEU A 219 0.91 -1.51 -28.65
C LEU A 219 1.05 -0.31 -27.71
N ASP A 220 0.87 -0.51 -26.39
CA ASP A 220 1.09 0.48 -25.33
C ASP A 220 0.38 1.83 -25.58
N ASP A 221 -0.72 1.80 -26.35
CA ASP A 221 -1.58 2.96 -26.64
C ASP A 221 -3.02 2.48 -26.88
N PRO A 222 -3.96 2.81 -25.99
CA PRO A 222 -5.35 2.34 -26.05
C PRO A 222 -6.10 2.86 -27.29
N ARG A 223 -5.57 3.88 -27.98
CA ARG A 223 -6.16 4.38 -29.23
C ARG A 223 -6.04 3.38 -30.37
N TYR A 224 -5.01 2.53 -30.36
CA TYR A 224 -4.77 1.57 -31.45
C TYR A 224 -5.35 0.18 -31.17
N PHE A 225 -5.43 -0.24 -29.91
CA PHE A 225 -6.02 -1.53 -29.54
C PHE A 225 -6.39 -1.56 -28.05
N SER A 226 -7.54 -2.13 -27.73
CA SER A 226 -7.87 -2.57 -26.38
C SER A 226 -8.64 -3.89 -26.41
N ALA A 227 -8.45 -4.75 -25.40
CA ALA A 227 -9.19 -6.01 -25.26
C ALA A 227 -10.70 -5.77 -25.17
N ALA A 228 -11.12 -4.71 -24.48
CA ALA A 228 -12.53 -4.36 -24.33
C ALA A 228 -13.14 -3.90 -25.67
N SER A 229 -12.51 -2.92 -26.31
CA SER A 229 -13.01 -2.32 -27.56
C SER A 229 -13.00 -3.32 -28.72
N SER A 230 -11.92 -4.10 -28.87
CA SER A 230 -11.81 -5.13 -29.91
C SER A 230 -12.88 -6.22 -29.73
N THR A 231 -13.13 -6.67 -28.49
CA THR A 231 -14.19 -7.64 -28.20
C THR A 231 -15.57 -7.09 -28.52
N GLY A 232 -15.86 -5.84 -28.15
CA GLY A 232 -17.12 -5.17 -28.49
C GLY A 232 -17.34 -5.07 -30.01
N MET A 233 -16.31 -4.66 -30.76
CA MET A 233 -16.38 -4.61 -32.23
C MET A 233 -16.57 -5.99 -32.85
N ASN A 234 -15.93 -7.02 -32.30
CA ASN A 234 -16.10 -8.39 -32.78
C ASN A 234 -17.49 -8.95 -32.49
N VAL A 235 -18.10 -8.58 -31.35
CA VAL A 235 -19.50 -8.91 -31.05
C VAL A 235 -20.43 -8.29 -32.11
N LEU A 236 -20.23 -7.00 -32.45
CA LEU A 236 -21.00 -6.35 -33.51
C LEU A 236 -20.80 -7.02 -34.87
N LEU A 237 -19.57 -7.43 -35.18
CA LEU A 237 -19.28 -8.19 -36.41
C LEU A 237 -20.01 -9.55 -36.41
N ASN A 238 -20.02 -10.28 -35.29
CA ASN A 238 -20.69 -11.57 -35.17
C ASN A 238 -22.22 -11.48 -35.29
N MET A 239 -22.81 -10.35 -34.89
CA MET A 239 -24.24 -10.07 -35.12
C MET A 239 -24.61 -10.01 -36.61
N VAL A 240 -23.64 -9.78 -37.50
CA VAL A 240 -23.83 -9.83 -38.96
C VAL A 240 -23.33 -11.16 -39.53
N LEU A 241 -22.16 -11.63 -39.08
CA LEU A 241 -21.50 -12.81 -39.62
C LEU A 241 -22.31 -14.10 -39.41
N TYR A 242 -22.87 -14.32 -38.21
CA TYR A 242 -23.62 -15.55 -37.93
C TYR A 242 -24.93 -15.68 -38.69
N PRO A 243 -25.75 -14.63 -38.82
CA PRO A 243 -26.90 -14.66 -39.74
C PRO A 243 -26.50 -14.99 -41.17
N VAL A 244 -25.42 -14.39 -41.68
CA VAL A 244 -24.94 -14.64 -43.05
C VAL A 244 -24.48 -16.09 -43.21
N VAL A 245 -23.73 -16.64 -42.25
CA VAL A 245 -23.28 -18.04 -42.27
C VAL A 245 -24.48 -19.00 -42.21
N CYS A 246 -25.46 -18.73 -41.35
CA CYS A 246 -26.68 -19.55 -41.26
C CYS A 246 -27.49 -19.49 -42.56
N LEU A 247 -27.61 -18.31 -43.17
CA LEU A 247 -28.29 -18.13 -44.44
C LEU A 247 -27.56 -18.84 -45.59
N ALA A 248 -26.23 -18.79 -45.63
CA ALA A 248 -25.42 -19.50 -46.59
C ALA A 248 -25.56 -21.03 -46.43
N ALA A 249 -25.57 -21.53 -45.19
CA ALA A 249 -25.80 -22.95 -44.90
C ALA A 249 -27.19 -23.40 -45.37
N TYR A 250 -28.23 -22.60 -45.09
CA TYR A 250 -29.60 -22.87 -45.56
C TYR A 250 -29.68 -22.91 -47.10
N SER A 251 -29.02 -21.98 -47.79
CA SER A 251 -28.96 -21.98 -49.25
C SER A 251 -28.21 -23.19 -49.81
N ALA A 252 -27.10 -23.59 -49.18
CA ALA A 252 -26.35 -24.78 -49.57
C ALA A 252 -27.14 -26.09 -49.40
N MET A 253 -28.14 -26.11 -48.51
CA MET A 253 -29.08 -27.22 -48.34
C MET A 253 -30.25 -27.20 -49.33
N GLY A 254 -30.22 -26.29 -50.34
CA GLY A 254 -31.26 -26.16 -51.36
C GLY A 254 -32.37 -25.15 -51.01
N GLY A 255 -32.18 -24.35 -49.97
CA GLY A 255 -33.14 -23.32 -49.56
C GLY A 255 -33.12 -22.07 -50.44
N GLU A 256 -34.29 -21.47 -50.68
CA GLU A 256 -34.41 -20.19 -51.41
C GLU A 256 -34.19 -18.99 -50.49
N LEU A 257 -33.24 -18.10 -50.85
CA LEU A 257 -32.76 -17.00 -50.00
C LEU A 257 -33.81 -15.96 -49.59
N PHE A 258 -34.92 -15.84 -50.34
CA PHE A 258 -35.96 -14.85 -50.11
C PHE A 258 -37.26 -15.48 -49.57
N SER A 259 -37.17 -16.64 -48.94
CA SER A 259 -38.32 -17.32 -48.35
C SER A 259 -38.54 -16.94 -46.88
N GLN A 260 -39.73 -17.21 -46.35
CA GLN A 260 -40.01 -17.07 -44.91
C GLN A 260 -39.11 -17.99 -44.06
N GLN A 261 -38.67 -19.12 -44.60
CA GLN A 261 -37.74 -20.04 -43.92
C GLN A 261 -36.31 -19.48 -43.87
N ALA A 262 -35.92 -18.65 -44.84
CA ALA A 262 -34.65 -17.92 -44.78
C ALA A 262 -34.61 -16.94 -43.60
N ASN A 263 -35.73 -16.28 -43.28
CA ASN A 263 -35.82 -15.41 -42.09
C ASN A 263 -35.60 -16.18 -40.78
N ALA A 264 -36.06 -17.44 -40.69
CA ALA A 264 -35.80 -18.27 -39.53
C ALA A 264 -34.30 -18.57 -39.36
N SER A 265 -33.58 -18.77 -40.46
CA SER A 265 -32.12 -18.98 -40.44
C SER A 265 -31.36 -17.75 -39.96
N ILE A 266 -31.80 -16.55 -40.38
CA ILE A 266 -31.27 -15.28 -39.87
C ILE A 266 -31.48 -15.16 -38.36
N PHE A 267 -32.69 -15.48 -37.88
CA PHE A 267 -33.02 -15.44 -36.45
C PHE A 267 -32.17 -16.42 -35.63
N ILE A 268 -31.95 -17.63 -36.14
CA ILE A 268 -31.04 -18.61 -35.52
C ILE A 268 -29.63 -18.02 -35.41
N GLY A 269 -29.12 -17.39 -36.47
CA GLY A 269 -27.81 -16.72 -36.43
C GLY A 269 -27.71 -15.63 -35.36
N LEU A 270 -28.76 -14.81 -35.21
CA LEU A 270 -28.83 -13.78 -34.16
C LEU A 270 -28.89 -14.38 -32.75
N LEU A 271 -29.62 -15.48 -32.55
CA LEU A 271 -29.65 -16.20 -31.28
C LEU A 271 -28.27 -16.75 -30.91
N ILE A 272 -27.56 -17.36 -31.86
CA ILE A 272 -26.19 -17.85 -31.65
C ILE A 272 -25.26 -16.69 -31.28
N ALA A 273 -25.33 -15.57 -32.00
CA ALA A 273 -24.50 -14.39 -31.74
C ALA A 273 -24.78 -13.80 -30.34
N SER A 274 -26.05 -13.72 -29.96
CA SER A 274 -26.47 -13.22 -28.64
C SER A 274 -26.00 -14.16 -27.53
N GLY A 275 -26.17 -15.48 -27.69
CA GLY A 275 -25.71 -16.48 -26.73
C GLY A 275 -24.20 -16.44 -26.52
N GLU A 276 -23.42 -16.34 -27.60
CA GLU A 276 -21.96 -16.17 -27.50
C GLU A 276 -21.58 -14.87 -26.78
N THR A 277 -22.26 -13.77 -27.09
CA THR A 277 -22.01 -12.46 -26.46
C THR A 277 -22.14 -12.54 -24.95
N VAL A 278 -23.20 -13.18 -24.46
CA VAL A 278 -23.43 -13.38 -23.02
C VAL A 278 -22.30 -14.19 -22.38
N VAL A 279 -21.84 -15.27 -23.03
CA VAL A 279 -20.72 -16.10 -22.53
C VAL A 279 -19.40 -15.32 -22.50
N ARG A 280 -19.16 -14.46 -23.49
CA ARG A 280 -17.91 -13.71 -23.63
C ARG A 280 -17.82 -12.52 -22.69
N LEU A 281 -18.95 -11.90 -22.36
CA LEU A 281 -19.05 -10.73 -21.51
C LEU A 281 -19.58 -11.03 -20.09
N ARG A 282 -19.67 -12.31 -19.70
CA ARG A 282 -20.35 -12.72 -18.45
C ARG A 282 -19.86 -11.98 -17.19
N GLU A 283 -18.57 -11.66 -17.12
CA GLU A 283 -17.95 -11.07 -15.92
C GLU A 283 -18.30 -9.58 -15.83
N ALA A 284 -18.22 -8.87 -16.95
CA ALA A 284 -18.69 -7.48 -17.05
C ALA A 284 -20.20 -7.35 -16.86
N LEU A 285 -21.01 -8.30 -17.37
CA LEU A 285 -22.48 -8.21 -17.34
C LEU A 285 -23.09 -8.63 -16.00
N PHE A 286 -22.56 -9.67 -15.33
CA PHE A 286 -23.20 -10.27 -14.15
C PHE A 286 -22.39 -10.12 -12.86
N GLN A 287 -21.09 -9.84 -12.94
CA GLN A 287 -20.22 -9.79 -11.75
C GLN A 287 -19.81 -8.37 -11.34
N GLY A 288 -20.26 -7.34 -12.09
CA GLY A 288 -20.01 -5.93 -11.73
C GLY A 288 -18.53 -5.52 -11.79
N VAL A 289 -17.69 -6.31 -12.47
CA VAL A 289 -16.26 -6.04 -12.63
C VAL A 289 -16.07 -4.90 -13.63
N SER A 290 -15.18 -3.97 -13.33
CA SER A 290 -14.83 -2.85 -14.23
C SER A 290 -14.26 -3.37 -15.56
N SER A 291 -14.35 -2.58 -16.63
CA SER A 291 -13.84 -2.97 -17.94
C SER A 291 -12.34 -3.28 -17.95
N ASP A 292 -11.61 -2.72 -17.01
CA ASP A 292 -10.15 -2.79 -16.96
C ASP A 292 -9.68 -4.09 -16.28
N GLU A 293 -10.54 -4.69 -15.44
CA GLU A 293 -10.29 -5.96 -14.75
C GLU A 293 -11.04 -7.15 -15.38
N ALA A 294 -12.09 -6.88 -16.17
CA ALA A 294 -12.95 -7.93 -16.73
C ALA A 294 -12.23 -8.79 -17.78
N ARG A 295 -12.39 -10.12 -17.69
CA ARG A 295 -11.78 -11.04 -18.66
C ARG A 295 -12.64 -11.21 -19.91
N PHE A 296 -12.27 -10.54 -21.00
CA PHE A 296 -12.97 -10.66 -22.29
C PHE A 296 -12.60 -11.94 -23.05
N ARG A 297 -13.51 -12.92 -23.11
CA ARG A 297 -13.24 -14.19 -23.83
C ARG A 297 -13.21 -14.03 -25.35
N GLY A 298 -12.51 -14.95 -26.02
CA GLY A 298 -12.47 -15.05 -27.47
C GLY A 298 -13.71 -15.73 -28.06
N ALA A 299 -13.88 -15.60 -29.38
CA ALA A 299 -14.87 -16.32 -30.17
C ALA A 299 -14.38 -17.74 -30.50
N PRO A 300 -15.28 -18.68 -30.87
CA PRO A 300 -14.90 -20.05 -31.25
C PRO A 300 -13.85 -20.12 -32.37
N TYR A 301 -13.92 -19.20 -33.34
CA TYR A 301 -12.97 -19.14 -34.47
C TYR A 301 -11.67 -18.38 -34.15
N GLY A 302 -11.58 -17.77 -32.96
CA GLY A 302 -10.42 -16.98 -32.55
C GLY A 302 -9.12 -17.77 -32.42
N LEU A 303 -9.22 -19.05 -32.03
CA LEU A 303 -8.04 -19.91 -31.90
C LEU A 303 -7.35 -20.13 -33.24
N ALA A 304 -8.11 -20.22 -34.33
CA ALA A 304 -7.58 -20.36 -35.68
C ALA A 304 -6.89 -19.08 -36.19
N LEU A 305 -7.27 -17.91 -35.66
CA LEU A 305 -6.68 -16.62 -36.01
C LEU A 305 -5.42 -16.29 -35.19
N ALA A 306 -5.20 -16.95 -34.05
CA ALA A 306 -4.06 -16.67 -33.16
C ALA A 306 -2.67 -16.82 -33.82
N PRO A 307 -2.41 -17.76 -34.75
CA PRO A 307 -1.12 -17.82 -35.44
C PRO A 307 -0.85 -16.61 -36.34
N LEU A 308 -1.90 -15.97 -36.86
CA LEU A 308 -1.77 -14.80 -37.74
C LEU A 308 -1.33 -13.54 -36.97
N THR A 309 -1.44 -13.54 -35.64
CA THR A 309 -0.97 -12.44 -34.81
C THR A 309 0.48 -12.57 -34.37
N ALA A 310 1.13 -13.70 -34.64
CA ALA A 310 2.55 -13.93 -34.35
C ALA A 310 3.51 -12.83 -34.86
N PRO A 311 3.38 -12.27 -36.08
CA PRO A 311 4.25 -11.19 -36.52
C PRO A 311 4.07 -9.88 -35.74
N PHE A 312 2.91 -9.67 -35.10
CA PHE A 312 2.65 -8.51 -34.23
C PHE A 312 3.12 -8.73 -32.79
N LEU A 313 3.20 -9.99 -32.36
CA LEU A 313 3.68 -10.43 -31.04
C LEU A 313 5.20 -10.70 -31.03
N GLY A 314 5.92 -10.32 -32.09
CA GLY A 314 7.34 -10.62 -32.28
C GLY A 314 8.22 -10.15 -31.12
N MET A 315 8.80 -11.13 -30.41
CA MET A 315 9.92 -11.03 -29.45
C MET A 315 9.86 -9.88 -28.43
N ARG A 316 8.76 -9.72 -27.70
CA ARG A 316 8.82 -9.02 -26.41
C ARG A 316 8.67 -10.01 -25.27
N ALA A 317 9.76 -10.16 -24.52
CA ALA A 317 9.74 -10.76 -23.21
C ALA A 317 8.66 -10.07 -22.39
N LYS A 318 7.83 -10.87 -21.70
CA LYS A 318 6.90 -10.42 -20.65
C LYS A 318 7.48 -9.18 -19.96
N ARG A 319 6.76 -8.05 -19.99
CA ARG A 319 7.07 -6.91 -19.13
C ARG A 319 6.72 -7.36 -17.72
N SER A 320 7.65 -8.05 -17.07
CA SER A 320 7.52 -8.32 -15.63
C SER A 320 7.76 -6.99 -14.95
N GLN A 321 6.70 -6.42 -14.41
CA GLN A 321 6.77 -5.25 -13.54
C GLN A 321 6.79 -5.79 -12.11
N GLU A 322 7.96 -5.80 -11.50
CA GLU A 322 8.07 -6.06 -10.07
C GLU A 322 7.93 -4.71 -9.37
N GLN A 323 6.79 -4.51 -8.72
CA GLN A 323 6.53 -3.34 -7.90
C GLN A 323 6.87 -3.70 -6.45
N GLY A 324 7.67 -2.87 -5.78
CA GLY A 324 7.71 -2.88 -4.32
C GLY A 324 6.30 -2.60 -3.77
N ALA A 325 6.03 -2.91 -2.50
CA ALA A 325 4.71 -2.70 -1.90
C ALA A 325 4.22 -1.29 -2.22
N ILE A 326 3.22 -1.15 -3.09
CA ILE A 326 2.50 0.10 -3.30
C ILE A 326 1.50 0.15 -2.17
N PRO A 327 1.75 0.90 -1.08
CA PRO A 327 0.69 1.10 -0.11
C PRO A 327 -0.43 1.87 -0.80
N VAL A 328 -1.66 1.38 -0.65
CA VAL A 328 -2.87 2.13 -0.96
C VAL A 328 -2.80 3.48 -0.23
N GLU A 329 -3.13 4.55 -0.93
CA GLU A 329 -3.30 5.90 -0.37
C GLU A 329 -4.26 5.78 0.82
N GLY A 330 -3.76 6.03 2.03
CA GLY A 330 -4.59 6.00 3.24
C GLY A 330 -5.63 7.13 3.18
N TYR A 331 -6.83 6.87 3.68
CA TYR A 331 -7.97 7.79 3.77
C TYR A 331 -7.76 8.96 4.77
N TYR A 332 -6.53 9.42 4.98
CA TYR A 332 -6.18 10.25 6.14
C TYR A 332 -5.78 11.69 5.78
N SER A 333 -6.12 12.61 6.68
CA SER A 333 -5.88 14.06 6.60
C SER A 333 -4.41 14.45 6.89
N GLY A 334 -4.07 15.74 6.84
CA GLY A 334 -2.69 16.25 6.80
C GLY A 334 -1.80 16.04 8.04
N GLU A 335 -2.25 15.33 9.07
CA GLU A 335 -1.51 15.05 10.31
C GLU A 335 -0.85 13.67 10.33
N PHE A 336 -1.06 12.87 9.29
CA PHE A 336 -0.54 11.52 9.13
C PHE A 336 0.71 11.54 8.26
N ASP A 337 1.68 10.65 8.56
CA ASP A 337 2.71 10.34 7.57
C ASP A 337 2.14 9.32 6.58
N GLU A 338 2.13 9.69 5.31
CA GLU A 338 1.54 8.88 4.26
C GLU A 338 2.23 7.51 4.22
N LYS A 339 1.48 6.41 4.08
CA LYS A 339 2.08 5.06 3.98
C LYS A 339 3.16 5.00 2.90
N THR A 340 2.98 5.78 1.84
CA THR A 340 3.93 6.02 0.76
C THR A 340 5.24 6.63 1.27
N GLU A 341 5.19 7.74 2.01
CA GLU A 341 6.37 8.39 2.61
C GLU A 341 7.09 7.48 3.60
N ARG A 342 6.35 6.68 4.37
CA ARG A 342 6.94 5.63 5.20
C ARG A 342 7.74 4.64 4.37
N SER A 343 7.15 4.09 3.31
CA SER A 343 7.79 3.09 2.44
C SER A 343 9.03 3.67 1.71
N ARG A 344 9.00 4.96 1.35
CA ARG A 344 10.16 5.70 0.81
C ARG A 344 11.34 5.70 1.80
N ARG A 345 11.10 5.81 3.11
CA ARG A 345 12.16 5.86 4.16
C ARG A 345 12.92 4.54 4.29
N TYR A 346 12.27 3.42 3.99
CA TYR A 346 12.89 2.09 3.98
C TYR A 346 13.46 1.67 2.62
N GLY A 347 13.34 2.52 1.59
CA GLY A 347 13.70 2.15 0.23
C GLY A 347 12.79 1.07 -0.38
N GLU A 348 11.56 0.96 0.11
CA GLU A 348 10.55 0.00 -0.35
C GLU A 348 9.65 0.57 -1.46
N ALA A 349 9.60 1.89 -1.59
CA ALA A 349 8.93 2.58 -2.68
C ALA A 349 9.81 2.55 -3.95
N TYR A 350 9.76 1.44 -4.69
CA TYR A 350 10.46 1.30 -5.97
C TYR A 350 9.64 0.51 -7.00
N SER A 351 9.94 0.74 -8.27
CA SER A 351 9.47 -0.06 -9.39
C SER A 351 10.62 -0.55 -10.25
N VAL A 352 10.52 -1.78 -10.74
CA VAL A 352 11.42 -2.34 -11.74
C VAL A 352 10.60 -2.67 -12.99
N GLU A 353 10.89 -1.97 -14.07
CA GLU A 353 10.30 -2.23 -15.38
C GLU A 353 11.31 -2.95 -16.26
N THR A 354 10.91 -4.07 -16.86
CA THR A 354 11.76 -4.78 -17.83
C THR A 354 11.54 -4.20 -19.23
N GLU A 355 12.57 -3.58 -19.81
CA GLU A 355 12.53 -2.98 -21.16
C GLU A 355 13.59 -3.60 -22.08
N ASN A 356 13.15 -4.37 -23.09
CA ASN A 356 14.01 -5.01 -24.09
C ASN A 356 15.17 -5.84 -23.47
N ASN A 357 16.38 -5.27 -23.40
CA ASN A 357 17.60 -5.88 -22.84
C ASN A 357 18.12 -5.12 -21.60
N ALA A 358 17.22 -4.48 -20.86
CA ALA A 358 17.55 -3.73 -19.65
C ALA A 358 16.41 -3.79 -18.62
N TYR A 359 16.75 -3.42 -17.39
CA TYR A 359 15.81 -3.11 -16.33
C TYR A 359 15.87 -1.62 -16.03
N LEU A 360 14.71 -0.97 -15.94
CA LEU A 360 14.56 0.40 -15.47
C LEU A 360 14.06 0.37 -14.04
N LEU A 361 14.97 0.63 -13.10
CA LEU A 361 14.67 0.79 -11.69
C LEU A 361 14.34 2.26 -11.40
N ARG A 362 13.23 2.52 -10.74
CA ARG A 362 12.90 3.82 -10.15
C ARG A 362 12.70 3.63 -8.66
N LEU A 363 13.51 4.28 -7.84
CA LEU A 363 13.39 4.27 -6.39
C LEU A 363 13.08 5.67 -5.90
N GLU A 364 12.02 5.82 -5.12
CA GLU A 364 11.59 7.09 -4.56
C GLU A 364 12.13 7.26 -3.14
N LEU A 365 12.82 8.36 -2.91
CA LEU A 365 13.29 8.77 -1.60
C LEU A 365 12.26 9.67 -0.90
N PRO A 366 12.31 9.74 0.45
CA PRO A 366 11.33 10.49 1.22
C PRO A 366 11.35 11.98 0.88
N ARG A 367 10.15 12.58 0.82
CA ARG A 367 9.97 14.00 0.49
C ARG A 367 9.66 14.84 1.72
N ARG A 368 9.08 14.24 2.76
CA ARG A 368 8.64 14.96 3.97
C ARG A 368 9.20 14.35 5.25
N VAL A 369 9.51 15.21 6.22
CA VAL A 369 9.91 14.80 7.57
C VAL A 369 8.68 14.38 8.37
N PRO A 370 8.67 13.18 9.01
CA PRO A 370 7.52 12.68 9.74
C PRO A 370 7.11 13.62 10.88
N VAL A 371 5.80 13.78 11.08
CA VAL A 371 5.26 14.60 12.17
C VAL A 371 5.57 13.93 13.51
N SER A 372 6.15 14.68 14.44
CA SER A 372 6.42 14.23 15.81
C SER A 372 6.51 15.41 16.78
N ALA A 373 6.25 15.18 18.07
CA ALA A 373 6.47 16.19 19.11
C ALA A 373 7.92 16.70 19.10
N ARG A 374 8.90 15.80 18.95
CA ARG A 374 10.32 16.15 18.89
C ARG A 374 10.69 17.01 17.69
N LYS A 375 10.07 16.80 16.52
CA LYS A 375 10.21 17.71 15.36
C LYS A 375 9.75 19.12 15.71
N ARG A 376 8.62 19.27 16.42
CA ARG A 376 8.10 20.57 16.89
C ARG A 376 9.05 21.22 17.90
N GLU A 377 9.57 20.46 18.85
CA GLU A 377 10.53 20.95 19.86
C GLU A 377 11.87 21.40 19.25
N LEU A 378 12.37 20.66 18.27
CA LEU A 378 13.62 20.97 17.57
C LEU A 378 13.45 22.10 16.54
N GLY A 379 12.21 22.45 16.16
CA GLY A 379 11.93 23.47 15.15
C GLY A 379 12.28 23.04 13.72
N ILE A 380 12.24 21.74 13.45
CA ILE A 380 12.59 21.15 12.15
C ILE A 380 11.44 21.34 11.15
N GLY A 381 11.77 21.77 9.93
CA GLY A 381 10.81 21.97 8.84
C GLY A 381 10.21 20.69 8.26
N ASP A 382 9.26 20.83 7.35
CA ASP A 382 8.55 19.70 6.73
C ASP A 382 9.30 19.06 5.56
N GLU A 383 10.21 19.77 4.91
CA GLU A 383 10.95 19.28 3.73
C GLU A 383 12.06 18.31 4.16
N MET A 384 12.06 17.09 3.62
CA MET A 384 13.15 16.14 3.86
C MET A 384 14.40 16.55 3.07
N PRO A 385 15.61 16.57 3.67
CA PRO A 385 16.86 16.79 2.94
C PRO A 385 17.17 15.63 1.99
N ASP A 386 18.10 15.84 1.05
CA ASP A 386 18.54 14.76 0.16
C ASP A 386 19.37 13.72 0.93
N TYR A 387 19.10 12.44 0.66
CA TYR A 387 19.93 11.37 1.18
C TYR A 387 21.21 11.31 0.35
N GLU A 388 22.34 11.04 1.01
CA GLU A 388 23.48 10.49 0.28
C GLU A 388 23.16 9.05 -0.11
N TYR A 389 23.63 8.63 -1.28
CA TYR A 389 23.40 7.28 -1.78
C TYR A 389 24.66 6.65 -2.33
N GLU A 390 24.74 5.34 -2.22
CA GLU A 390 25.78 4.50 -2.81
C GLU A 390 25.14 3.40 -3.67
N LEU A 391 25.67 3.23 -4.88
CA LEU A 391 25.22 2.23 -5.84
C LEU A 391 26.31 1.20 -6.07
N SER A 392 25.96 -0.08 -6.00
CA SER A 392 26.87 -1.18 -6.28
C SER A 392 26.17 -2.26 -7.09
N LEU A 393 26.78 -2.59 -8.23
CA LEU A 393 26.40 -3.76 -9.02
C LEU A 393 27.17 -4.99 -8.51
N GLN A 394 26.46 -6.05 -8.16
CA GLN A 394 26.99 -7.37 -7.81
C GLN A 394 26.55 -8.39 -8.88
N GLU A 395 27.06 -9.62 -8.82
CA GLU A 395 26.81 -10.63 -9.88
C GLU A 395 25.33 -11.04 -9.99
N ASP A 396 24.60 -11.07 -8.87
CA ASP A 396 23.22 -11.55 -8.75
C ASP A 396 22.21 -10.48 -8.29
N HIS A 397 22.70 -9.32 -7.86
CA HIS A 397 21.85 -8.25 -7.34
C HIS A 397 22.45 -6.86 -7.50
N PHE A 398 21.60 -5.84 -7.41
CA PHE A 398 21.99 -4.44 -7.32
C PHE A 398 21.69 -3.91 -5.92
N LEU A 399 22.65 -3.21 -5.33
CA LEU A 399 22.54 -2.61 -4.01
C LEU A 399 22.38 -1.10 -4.12
N VAL A 400 21.33 -0.60 -3.47
CA VAL A 400 21.12 0.83 -3.23
C VAL A 400 21.21 1.05 -1.73
N LYS A 401 22.21 1.84 -1.30
CA LYS A 401 22.28 2.31 0.09
C LYS A 401 21.91 3.78 0.11
N GLY A 402 21.02 4.16 1.00
CA GLY A 402 20.66 5.56 1.26
C GLY A 402 21.01 5.92 2.71
N SER A 403 21.57 7.09 2.91
CA SER A 403 22.05 7.59 4.20
C SER A 403 21.73 9.07 4.39
N LEU A 404 21.07 9.40 5.49
CA LEU A 404 20.76 10.76 5.90
C LEU A 404 21.97 11.42 6.55
N THR A 405 22.49 12.50 5.95
CA THR A 405 23.70 13.19 6.46
C THR A 405 23.42 14.44 7.28
N ASP A 406 22.19 14.95 7.23
CA ASP A 406 21.80 16.14 7.99
C ASP A 406 21.80 15.84 9.50
N PRO A 407 22.55 16.59 10.32
CA PRO A 407 22.71 16.27 11.74
C PRO A 407 21.43 16.50 12.56
N GLU A 408 20.57 17.46 12.19
CA GLU A 408 19.33 17.75 12.92
C GLU A 408 18.29 16.68 12.63
N ILE A 409 18.12 16.31 11.36
CA ILE A 409 17.21 15.22 10.98
C ILE A 409 17.75 13.86 11.47
N ARG A 410 19.07 13.66 11.49
CA ARG A 410 19.68 12.41 11.98
C ARG A 410 19.50 12.27 13.50
N GLN A 411 19.45 13.36 14.27
CA GLN A 411 19.04 13.30 15.66
C GLN A 411 17.61 12.77 15.79
N LEU A 412 16.68 13.29 14.97
CA LEU A 412 15.29 12.82 14.93
C LEU A 412 15.19 11.32 14.57
N ALA A 413 15.96 10.89 13.57
CA ALA A 413 16.04 9.50 13.13
C ALA A 413 16.66 8.57 14.19
N ALA A 414 17.64 9.05 14.98
CA ALA A 414 18.32 8.23 15.99
C ALA A 414 17.42 7.80 17.16
N ILE A 415 16.28 8.48 17.36
CA ILE A 415 15.34 8.21 18.46
C ILE A 415 14.21 7.29 18.00
N SER A 416 13.93 7.29 16.70
CA SER A 416 12.79 6.59 16.12
C SER A 416 13.27 5.45 15.22
N PRO A 417 13.16 4.19 15.64
CA PRO A 417 13.39 3.04 14.75
C PRO A 417 12.44 3.03 13.54
N ALA A 418 11.29 3.72 13.62
CA ALA A 418 10.40 3.88 12.48
C ALA A 418 10.90 4.88 11.43
N PHE A 419 11.97 5.62 11.72
CA PHE A 419 12.64 6.55 10.83
C PHE A 419 14.14 6.17 10.74
N PRO A 420 14.48 5.14 9.96
CA PRO A 420 15.86 4.71 9.85
C PRO A 420 16.70 5.83 9.20
N PRO A 421 17.85 6.22 9.79
CA PRO A 421 18.75 7.19 9.19
C PRO A 421 19.45 6.64 7.94
N ASP A 422 19.56 5.31 7.85
CA ASP A 422 20.23 4.61 6.77
C ASP A 422 19.38 3.40 6.35
N PHE A 423 19.29 3.13 5.05
CA PHE A 423 18.64 1.92 4.51
C PHE A 423 19.54 1.25 3.47
N THR A 424 19.36 -0.07 3.30
CA THR A 424 20.02 -0.84 2.24
C THR A 424 18.96 -1.67 1.52
N LYS A 425 18.76 -1.38 0.24
CA LYS A 425 17.87 -2.14 -0.62
C LYS A 425 18.65 -3.03 -1.55
N ARG A 426 18.36 -4.34 -1.49
CA ARG A 426 18.84 -5.36 -2.43
C ARG A 426 17.76 -5.64 -3.46
N ILE A 427 18.12 -5.53 -4.73
CA ILE A 427 17.23 -5.79 -5.87
C ILE A 427 17.84 -6.93 -6.68
N THR A 428 17.12 -8.02 -6.78
CA THR A 428 17.51 -9.20 -7.56
C THR A 428 16.89 -9.14 -8.95
N PHE A 429 17.55 -9.73 -9.94
CA PHE A 429 17.06 -9.78 -11.31
C PHE A 429 17.07 -11.20 -11.85
N ASP A 430 16.11 -11.52 -12.71
CA ASP A 430 16.03 -12.83 -13.37
C ASP A 430 17.20 -13.08 -14.34
N ARG A 431 17.78 -12.01 -14.90
CA ARG A 431 18.90 -12.06 -15.83
C ARG A 431 20.08 -11.26 -15.31
N PRO A 432 21.31 -11.74 -15.54
CA PRO A 432 22.51 -11.05 -15.07
C PRO A 432 22.66 -9.69 -15.75
N VAL A 433 23.08 -8.70 -14.97
CA VAL A 433 23.30 -7.31 -15.41
C VAL A 433 24.80 -7.07 -15.57
N SER A 434 25.22 -6.39 -16.64
CA SER A 434 26.64 -6.10 -16.92
C SER A 434 27.09 -4.72 -16.47
N SER A 435 26.19 -3.75 -16.56
CA SER A 435 26.51 -2.32 -16.43
C SER A 435 25.25 -1.56 -16.12
N PHE A 436 25.39 -0.38 -15.52
CA PHE A 436 24.25 0.48 -15.22
C PHE A 436 24.53 1.95 -15.53
N LYS A 437 23.47 2.74 -15.59
CA LYS A 437 23.54 4.21 -15.64
C LYS A 437 22.49 4.77 -14.70
N HIS A 438 22.83 5.79 -13.92
CA HIS A 438 21.88 6.37 -12.97
C HIS A 438 21.64 7.86 -13.23
N ARG A 439 20.54 8.35 -12.67
CA ARG A 439 20.20 9.77 -12.54
C ARG A 439 19.43 9.96 -11.24
N TYR A 440 19.72 11.04 -10.53
CA TYR A 440 18.95 11.44 -9.36
C TYR A 440 18.30 12.80 -9.62
N ARG A 441 16.97 12.87 -9.53
CA ARG A 441 16.22 14.10 -9.75
C ARG A 441 14.93 14.07 -8.94
N ASP A 442 14.57 15.19 -8.31
CA ASP A 442 13.28 15.38 -7.64
C ASP A 442 12.94 14.27 -6.62
N LYS A 443 13.92 13.87 -5.79
CA LYS A 443 13.83 12.75 -4.83
C LYS A 443 13.63 11.37 -5.45
N THR A 444 13.82 11.23 -6.76
CA THR A 444 13.73 9.95 -7.46
C THR A 444 15.10 9.55 -8.00
N LEU A 445 15.55 8.36 -7.60
CA LEU A 445 16.72 7.70 -8.14
C LEU A 445 16.29 6.77 -9.27
N GLU A 446 16.68 7.09 -10.48
CA GLU A 446 16.45 6.27 -11.67
C GLU A 446 17.73 5.55 -12.05
N VAL A 447 17.66 4.24 -12.30
CA VAL A 447 18.79 3.41 -12.69
C VAL A 447 18.41 2.52 -13.86
N ILE A 448 19.14 2.64 -14.96
CA ILE A 448 19.06 1.77 -16.12
C ILE A 448 20.12 0.69 -15.97
N LEU A 449 19.70 -0.57 -15.93
CA LEU A 449 20.55 -1.75 -15.71
C LEU A 449 20.54 -2.60 -16.98
N PHE A 450 21.66 -2.67 -17.69
CA PHE A 450 21.77 -3.42 -18.94
C PHE A 450 22.03 -4.90 -18.70
N GLN A 451 21.24 -5.77 -19.32
CA GLN A 451 21.41 -7.22 -19.26
C GLN A 451 22.65 -7.65 -20.07
N ARG A 452 23.33 -8.70 -19.58
CA ARG A 452 24.48 -9.33 -20.27
C ARG A 452 24.11 -9.97 -21.60
#